data_AF-A0A0C9QFQ0-F1
#
_entry.id   AF-A0A0C9QFQ0-F1
#
_cell.length_a   1.000
_cell.length_b   1.000
_cell.length_c   1.000
_cell.angle_alpha   90.00
_cell.angle_beta   90.00
_cell.angle_gamma   90.00
#
_symmetry.space_group_name_H-M   'P 1'
#
loop_
_entity.id
_entity.type
_entity.pdbx_description
1 polymer ?
#
loop_
_entity_poly.entity_id
_entity_poly.type
_entity_poly.pdbx_seq_one_letter_code
_entity_poly.pdbx_strand_id
1 'polypeptide(L)'
;KASLAETDKITLEVAKLLKDDFLQQNSYSSYDRFCPFYKTVGMLKNIIAFYDLARHSVESTAQSENKITWNVIREAMGNIMYQLSSMKFKDPVKDGEAKIKGDFEQLHEDLQQAFRNLED
;
A
#
# COMPACT_ATOMS: atom_id res chain seq x y z
N LYS A 1 -1.55 10.09 -19.43
CA LYS A 1 -2.35 9.50 -18.31
C LYS A 1 -3.88 9.59 -18.52
N ALA A 2 -4.41 10.41 -19.45
CA ALA A 2 -5.86 10.56 -19.62
C ALA A 2 -6.58 9.38 -20.30
N SER A 3 -5.88 8.56 -21.10
CA SER A 3 -6.51 7.49 -21.92
C SER A 3 -6.28 6.06 -21.40
N LEU A 4 -5.77 5.88 -20.18
CA LEU A 4 -5.51 4.55 -19.61
C LEU A 4 -6.77 3.99 -18.93
N ALA A 5 -6.92 2.66 -18.94
CA ALA A 5 -7.92 1.99 -18.13
C ALA A 5 -7.64 2.23 -16.63
N GLU A 6 -8.67 2.17 -15.79
CA GLU A 6 -8.52 2.39 -14.35
C GLU A 6 -7.57 1.37 -13.70
N THR A 7 -7.61 0.12 -14.15
CA THR A 7 -6.69 -0.95 -13.71
C THR A 7 -5.23 -0.68 -14.11
N ASP A 8 -4.99 -0.10 -15.29
CA ASP A 8 -3.65 0.30 -15.72
C ASP A 8 -3.09 1.43 -14.86
N LYS A 9 -3.95 2.40 -14.48
CA LYS A 9 -3.58 3.48 -13.57
C LYS A 9 -3.16 2.92 -12.22
N ILE A 10 -3.95 2.01 -11.64
CA ILE A 10 -3.61 1.33 -10.38
C ILE A 10 -2.26 0.62 -10.52
N THR A 11 -2.06 -0.15 -11.59
CA THR A 11 -0.82 -0.89 -11.84
C THR A 11 0.40 0.03 -11.88
N LEU A 12 0.32 1.16 -12.56
CA LEU A 12 1.43 2.13 -12.63
C LEU A 12 1.73 2.78 -11.27
N GLU A 13 0.71 3.08 -10.48
CA GLU A 13 0.90 3.73 -9.18
C GLU A 13 1.44 2.74 -8.13
N VAL A 14 0.98 1.48 -8.12
CA VAL A 14 1.56 0.42 -7.27
C VAL A 14 2.98 0.08 -7.73
N ALA A 15 3.25 0.02 -9.04
CA ALA A 15 4.61 -0.19 -9.54
C ALA A 15 5.56 0.93 -9.09
N LYS A 16 5.08 2.18 -9.04
CA LYS A 16 5.84 3.30 -8.49
C LYS A 16 6.10 3.12 -6.99
N LEU A 17 5.09 2.74 -6.20
CA LEU A 17 5.23 2.44 -4.77
C LEU A 17 6.27 1.34 -4.52
N LEU A 18 6.24 0.24 -5.29
CA LEU A 18 7.23 -0.82 -5.21
C LEU A 18 8.64 -0.32 -5.54
N LYS A 19 8.79 0.48 -6.60
CA LYS A 19 10.10 1.00 -7.01
C LYS A 19 10.68 1.95 -5.98
N ASP A 20 9.90 2.89 -5.47
CA ASP A 20 10.39 4.00 -4.64
C ASP A 20 10.46 3.64 -3.15
N ASP A 21 9.59 2.76 -2.67
CA ASP A 21 9.46 2.47 -1.23
C ASP A 21 9.81 1.04 -0.83
N PHE A 22 9.84 0.07 -1.76
CA PHE A 22 10.22 -1.31 -1.47
C PHE A 22 11.62 -1.67 -2.02
N LEU A 23 11.87 -1.42 -3.31
CA LEU A 23 13.12 -1.79 -3.97
C LEU A 23 14.28 -0.82 -3.68
N GLN A 24 13.97 0.46 -3.46
CA GLN A 24 14.97 1.45 -3.09
C GLN A 24 15.30 1.38 -1.60
N GLN A 25 16.53 0.98 -1.31
CA GLN A 25 17.09 0.93 0.04
C GLN A 25 18.28 1.87 0.20
N ASN A 26 18.30 2.67 1.27
CA ASN A 26 19.42 3.54 1.60
C ASN A 26 20.35 2.90 2.64
N SER A 27 21.48 2.36 2.17
CA SER A 27 22.46 1.66 3.01
C SER A 27 23.12 2.53 4.08
N TYR A 28 23.05 3.86 3.97
CA TYR A 28 23.60 4.79 4.97
C TYR A 28 22.62 5.11 6.11
N SER A 29 21.34 4.74 5.98
CA SER A 29 20.32 5.02 6.98
C SER A 29 20.26 3.96 8.08
N SER A 30 19.92 4.34 9.31
CA SER A 30 19.84 3.38 10.43
C SER A 30 18.69 2.36 10.27
N TYR A 31 17.60 2.78 9.63
CA TYR A 31 16.38 1.99 9.47
C TYR A 31 16.37 1.12 8.20
N ASP A 32 17.26 1.37 7.23
CA ASP A 32 17.26 0.72 5.91
C ASP A 32 18.62 0.11 5.51
N ARG A 33 19.66 0.22 6.35
CA ARG A 33 20.97 -0.43 6.13
C ARG A 33 20.87 -1.96 6.08
N PHE A 34 19.94 -2.53 6.85
CA PHE A 34 19.65 -3.96 6.86
C PHE A 34 18.14 -4.15 7.08
N CYS A 35 17.46 -4.73 6.09
CA CYS A 35 16.04 -5.02 6.17
C CYS A 35 15.83 -6.50 6.55
N PRO A 36 15.39 -6.80 7.78
CA PRO A 36 15.13 -8.17 8.19
C PRO A 36 13.93 -8.75 7.44
N PHE A 37 13.91 -10.07 7.29
CA PHE A 37 12.95 -10.76 6.43
C PHE A 37 11.48 -10.49 6.81
N TYR A 38 11.16 -10.42 8.12
CA TYR A 38 9.81 -10.11 8.56
C TYR A 38 9.35 -8.72 8.12
N LYS A 39 10.26 -7.74 8.07
CA LYS A 39 9.96 -6.38 7.60
C LYS A 39 9.71 -6.39 6.09
N THR A 40 10.56 -7.06 5.33
CA THR A 40 10.40 -7.24 3.88
C THR A 40 9.06 -7.91 3.54
N VAL A 41 8.73 -9.03 4.19
CA VAL A 41 7.48 -9.76 3.96
C VAL A 41 6.26 -8.92 4.33
N GLY A 42 6.30 -8.22 5.47
CA GLY A 42 5.20 -7.37 5.91
C GLY A 42 4.95 -6.18 4.99
N MET A 43 6.02 -5.51 4.54
CA MET A 43 5.92 -4.43 3.56
C MET A 43 5.28 -4.91 2.26
N LEU A 44 5.76 -6.03 1.72
CA LEU A 44 5.23 -6.57 0.47
C LEU A 44 3.78 -7.04 0.61
N LYS A 45 3.43 -7.70 1.73
CA LYS A 45 2.05 -8.12 2.04
C LYS A 45 1.08 -6.95 1.92
N ASN A 46 1.41 -5.81 2.53
CA ASN A 46 0.53 -4.63 2.54
C ASN A 46 0.46 -3.92 1.19
N ILE A 47 1.57 -3.83 0.44
CA ILE A 47 1.57 -3.24 -0.90
C ILE A 47 0.73 -4.08 -1.87
N ILE A 48 0.86 -5.41 -1.83
CA ILE A 48 0.08 -6.30 -2.70
C ILE A 48 -1.39 -6.33 -2.28
N ALA A 49 -1.69 -6.32 -0.98
CA ALA A 49 -3.07 -6.21 -0.50
C ALA A 49 -3.76 -4.94 -1.01
N PHE A 50 -3.06 -3.79 -1.01
CA PHE A 50 -3.58 -2.55 -1.59
C PHE A 50 -3.89 -2.72 -3.09
N TYR A 51 -2.99 -3.35 -3.85
CA TYR A 51 -3.17 -3.59 -5.27
C TYR A 51 -4.40 -4.45 -5.56
N ASP A 52 -4.52 -5.58 -4.87
CA ASP A 52 -5.60 -6.54 -5.07
C ASP A 52 -6.96 -5.92 -4.74
N LEU A 53 -7.06 -5.20 -3.61
CA LEU A 53 -8.29 -4.53 -3.21
C LEU A 53 -8.64 -3.36 -4.14
N ALA A 54 -7.68 -2.50 -4.48
CA ALA A 54 -7.92 -1.41 -5.43
C ALA A 54 -8.41 -1.92 -6.79
N ARG A 55 -7.79 -2.99 -7.28
CA ARG A 55 -8.18 -3.62 -8.54
C ARG A 55 -9.58 -4.24 -8.43
N HIS A 56 -9.85 -4.95 -7.33
CA HIS A 56 -11.15 -5.56 -7.08
C HIS A 56 -12.28 -4.52 -7.06
N SER A 57 -12.14 -3.43 -6.29
CA SER A 57 -13.18 -2.39 -6.18
C SER A 57 -13.47 -1.70 -7.51
N VAL A 58 -12.45 -1.50 -8.35
CA VAL A 58 -12.63 -0.93 -9.70
C VAL A 58 -13.31 -1.91 -10.66
N GLU A 59 -12.94 -3.19 -10.61
CA GLU A 59 -13.50 -4.22 -11.48
C GLU A 59 -14.95 -4.56 -11.08
N SER A 60 -15.24 -4.68 -9.78
CA SER A 60 -16.57 -5.03 -9.25
C SER A 60 -17.62 -3.94 -9.52
N THR A 61 -17.21 -2.67 -9.47
CA THR A 61 -18.10 -1.52 -9.68
C THR A 61 -18.10 -1.01 -11.12
N ALA A 62 -17.42 -1.68 -12.06
CA ALA A 62 -17.25 -1.21 -13.43
C ALA A 62 -18.55 -1.01 -14.21
N GLN A 63 -19.61 -1.77 -13.86
CA GLN A 63 -20.95 -1.68 -14.45
C GLN A 63 -21.99 -1.07 -13.49
N SER A 64 -21.57 -0.63 -12.30
CA SER A 64 -22.43 0.03 -11.32
C SER A 64 -22.64 1.50 -11.67
N GLU A 65 -23.77 2.08 -11.27
CA GLU A 65 -24.00 3.53 -11.34
C GLU A 65 -22.97 4.30 -10.47
N ASN A 66 -22.57 3.70 -9.35
CA ASN A 66 -21.54 4.21 -8.44
C ASN A 66 -20.18 3.61 -8.76
N LYS A 67 -19.67 3.87 -9.96
CA LYS A 67 -18.36 3.35 -10.39
C LYS A 67 -17.22 3.94 -9.56
N ILE A 68 -16.45 3.07 -8.92
CA ILE A 68 -15.21 3.45 -8.25
C ILE A 68 -14.12 3.62 -9.31
N THR A 69 -13.43 4.76 -9.28
CA THR A 69 -12.28 5.04 -10.15
C THR A 69 -11.01 5.16 -9.32
N TRP A 70 -9.85 5.09 -9.98
CA TRP A 70 -8.57 5.31 -9.31
C TRP A 70 -8.51 6.67 -8.60
N ASN A 71 -9.10 7.71 -9.18
CA ASN A 71 -9.08 9.04 -8.56
C ASN A 71 -9.83 9.05 -7.22
N VAL A 72 -10.96 8.34 -7.15
CA VAL A 72 -11.75 8.18 -5.92
C VAL A 72 -10.95 7.41 -4.86
N ILE A 73 -10.32 6.29 -5.25
CA ILE A 73 -9.43 5.53 -4.35
C ILE A 73 -8.29 6.41 -3.85
N ARG A 74 -7.61 7.15 -4.74
CA ARG A 74 -6.48 8.00 -4.38
C ARG A 74 -6.86 9.10 -3.38
N GLU A 75 -8.04 9.71 -3.55
CA GLU A 75 -8.53 10.75 -2.66
C GLU A 75 -8.95 10.18 -1.30
N ALA A 76 -9.66 9.05 -1.27
CA ALA A 76 -10.07 8.38 -0.04
C ALA A 76 -8.89 7.76 0.74
N MET A 77 -7.92 7.19 0.03
CA MET A 77 -6.83 6.39 0.60
C MET A 77 -5.52 7.17 0.78
N GLY A 78 -5.54 8.50 0.68
CA GLY A 78 -4.32 9.32 0.76
C GLY A 78 -3.47 9.05 2.01
N ASN A 79 -4.12 8.86 3.17
CA ASN A 79 -3.41 8.52 4.42
C ASN A 79 -2.82 7.10 4.39
N ILE A 80 -3.57 6.11 3.88
CA ILE A 80 -3.09 4.73 3.77
C ILE A 80 -1.91 4.64 2.80
N MET A 81 -1.99 5.32 1.66
CA MET A 81 -0.87 5.39 0.71
C MET A 81 0.38 6.00 1.35
N TYR A 82 0.23 7.05 2.16
CA TYR A 82 1.33 7.62 2.93
C TYR A 82 1.91 6.63 3.94
N GLN A 83 1.06 5.89 4.66
CA GLN A 83 1.49 4.86 5.61
C GLN A 83 2.23 3.71 4.90
N LEU A 84 1.77 3.27 3.73
CA LEU A 84 2.41 2.26 2.90
C LEU A 84 3.84 2.69 2.48
N SER A 85 3.99 3.93 1.98
CA SER A 85 5.31 4.49 1.66
C SER A 85 6.21 4.60 2.91
N SER A 86 5.60 4.90 4.07
CA SER A 86 6.33 5.11 5.31
C SER A 86 6.81 3.82 6.00
N MET A 87 6.38 2.64 5.55
CA MET A 87 6.76 1.36 6.15
C MET A 87 8.29 1.13 6.15
N LYS A 88 9.01 1.65 5.15
CA LYS A 88 10.48 1.55 5.08
C LYS A 88 11.20 2.24 6.23
N PHE A 89 10.59 3.24 6.86
CA PHE A 89 11.20 4.01 7.95
C PHE A 89 11.12 3.33 9.33
N LYS A 90 10.43 2.19 9.45
CA LYS A 90 10.44 1.38 10.68
C LYS A 90 11.86 0.91 10.98
N ASP A 91 12.37 1.22 12.16
CA ASP A 91 13.76 0.93 12.54
C ASP A 91 13.81 -0.42 13.25
N PRO A 92 14.40 -1.48 12.64
CA PRO A 92 14.41 -2.81 13.24
C PRO A 92 15.11 -2.88 14.60
N VAL A 93 16.09 -1.99 14.84
CA VAL A 93 16.87 -1.98 16.08
C VAL A 93 16.11 -1.25 17.19
N LYS A 94 15.42 -0.15 16.86
CA LYS A 94 14.70 0.65 17.85
C LYS A 94 13.28 0.15 18.13
N ASP A 95 12.53 -0.23 17.09
CA ASP A 95 11.14 -0.65 17.23
C ASP A 95 11.02 -2.11 17.67
N GLY A 96 11.93 -2.98 17.19
CA GLY A 96 11.88 -4.42 17.41
C GLY A 96 10.84 -5.14 16.56
N GLU A 97 10.98 -6.46 16.44
CA GLU A 97 10.17 -7.29 15.55
C GLU A 97 8.67 -7.28 15.89
N ALA A 98 8.32 -7.44 17.17
CA ALA A 98 6.92 -7.53 17.60
C ALA A 98 6.12 -6.26 17.27
N LYS A 99 6.72 -5.09 17.53
CA LYS A 99 6.10 -3.80 17.22
C LYS A 99 5.94 -3.59 15.73
N ILE A 100 6.97 -3.89 14.93
CA ILE A 100 6.89 -3.75 13.47
C ILE A 100 5.80 -4.65 12.88
N LYS A 101 5.72 -5.90 13.33
CA LYS A 101 4.66 -6.82 12.89
C LYS A 101 3.27 -6.32 13.30
N GLY A 102 3.11 -5.85 14.53
CA GLY A 102 1.85 -5.26 14.99
C GLY A 102 1.43 -4.03 14.19
N ASP A 103 2.37 -3.11 13.94
CA ASP A 103 2.14 -1.90 13.13
C ASP A 103 1.72 -2.26 11.69
N PHE A 104 2.31 -3.31 11.11
CA PHE A 104 1.96 -3.77 9.76
C PHE A 104 0.63 -4.51 9.71
N GLU A 105 0.26 -5.28 10.73
CA GLU A 105 -1.04 -5.92 10.80
C GLU A 105 -2.15 -4.89 11.02
N GLN A 106 -1.93 -3.89 11.88
CA GLN A 106 -2.88 -2.78 12.05
C GLN A 106 -3.10 -2.04 10.74
N LEU A 107 -2.03 -1.73 10.00
CA LEU A 107 -2.15 -1.10 8.68
C LEU A 107 -2.91 -1.99 7.68
N HIS A 108 -2.77 -3.31 7.78
CA HIS A 108 -3.51 -4.24 6.95
C HIS A 108 -5.02 -4.20 7.25
N GLU A 109 -5.39 -4.18 8.53
CA GLU A 109 -6.78 -4.06 8.99
C GLU A 109 -7.40 -2.71 8.58
N ASP A 110 -6.66 -1.61 8.80
CA ASP A 110 -7.08 -0.25 8.43
C ASP A 110 -7.33 -0.16 6.91
N LEU A 111 -6.46 -0.79 6.12
CA LEU A 111 -6.57 -0.86 4.67
C LEU A 111 -7.84 -1.62 4.24
N GLN A 112 -8.09 -2.80 4.81
CA GLN A 112 -9.31 -3.55 4.52
C GLN A 112 -10.58 -2.78 4.92
N GLN A 113 -10.57 -2.14 6.09
CA GLN A 113 -11.71 -1.37 6.55
C GLN A 113 -11.99 -0.17 5.65
N ALA A 114 -10.95 0.53 5.20
CA ALA A 114 -11.12 1.66 4.31
C ALA A 114 -11.72 1.26 2.96
N PHE A 115 -11.29 0.12 2.38
CA PHE A 115 -11.90 -0.39 1.15
C PHE A 115 -13.37 -0.83 1.34
N ARG A 116 -13.71 -1.44 2.48
CA ARG A 116 -15.12 -1.72 2.81
C ARG A 116 -15.95 -0.43 2.84
N ASN A 117 -15.47 0.59 3.55
CA ASN A 117 -16.14 1.89 3.63
C ASN A 117 -16.22 2.63 2.28
N LEU A 118 -15.40 2.26 1.30
CA LEU A 118 -15.41 2.86 -0.04
C LEU A 118 -16.48 2.22 -0.94
N GLU A 119 -16.81 0.96 -0.68
CA GLU A 119 -17.79 0.18 -1.45
C GLU A 119 -19.22 0.33 -0.92
N ASP A 120 -19.38 0.71 0.36
CA ASP A 120 -20.65 1.08 1.01
C ASP A 120 -21.17 2.47 0.59
#